data_AF-A0A4Y2RAL6-F1
#
_entry.id   AF-A0A4Y2RAL6-F1
#
_cell.length_a   1.000
_cell.length_b   1.000
_cell.length_c   1.000
_cell.angle_alpha   90.00
_cell.angle_beta   90.00
_cell.angle_gamma   90.00
#
_symmetry.space_group_name_H-M   'P 1'
#
loop_
_entity.id
_entity.type
_entity.pdbx_description
1 polymer ?
#
loop_
_entity_poly.entity_id
_entity_poly.type
_entity_poly.pdbx_seq_one_letter_code
_entity_poly.pdbx_strand_id
1 'polypeptide(L)'
;MGLPEYSPDDWRLFIESSKRSLKCVLLYSGNKYGSMPIAHSTKMKEEYNTIALVLEKTKYHEHQWVICVYLKMVNFLLGQQSGHTKYPCFLFLWNSRDKIHHWVRKEWPKRENMEKYVINNPLVGREKIIFPPLHIKLGLMKQFVKALDKS
;
A
#
# COMPACT_ATOMS: atom_id res chain seq x y z
N MET A 1 3.14 -5.42 -28.55
CA MET A 1 3.97 -5.05 -27.39
C MET A 1 5.30 -5.78 -27.54
N GLY A 2 6.40 -5.04 -27.72
CA GLY A 2 7.72 -5.60 -28.07
C GLY A 2 8.57 -6.01 -26.88
N LEU A 3 8.02 -6.81 -25.96
CA LEU A 3 8.84 -7.47 -24.94
C LEU A 3 9.38 -8.77 -25.52
N PRO A 4 10.70 -9.02 -25.47
CA PRO A 4 11.24 -10.30 -25.92
C PRO A 4 10.75 -11.47 -25.05
N GLU A 5 10.49 -11.22 -23.76
CA GLU A 5 9.97 -12.21 -22.81
C GLU A 5 9.29 -11.53 -21.59
N TYR A 6 8.28 -12.18 -20.99
CA TYR A 6 7.62 -11.68 -19.78
C TYR A 6 8.26 -12.29 -18.52
N SER A 7 8.78 -11.44 -17.64
CA SER A 7 9.22 -11.82 -16.29
C SER A 7 8.41 -11.04 -15.25
N PRO A 8 7.71 -11.69 -14.29
CA PRO A 8 6.96 -10.99 -13.25
C PRO A 8 7.81 -10.04 -12.40
N ASP A 9 9.08 -10.36 -12.15
CA ASP A 9 9.97 -9.57 -11.29
C ASP A 9 10.28 -8.18 -11.88
N ASP A 10 10.14 -8.03 -13.19
CA ASP A 10 10.30 -6.75 -13.87
C ASP A 10 9.13 -5.79 -13.62
N TRP A 11 8.00 -6.29 -13.13
CA TRP A 11 6.76 -5.54 -12.99
C TRP A 11 6.36 -5.33 -11.53
N ARG A 12 5.77 -4.17 -11.28
CA ARG A 12 5.17 -3.81 -10.00
C ARG A 12 3.70 -3.53 -10.19
N LEU A 13 2.88 -4.12 -9.34
CA LEU A 13 1.44 -3.88 -9.34
C LEU A 13 1.14 -2.62 -8.54
N PHE A 14 0.62 -1.60 -9.21
CA PHE A 14 0.11 -0.39 -8.59
C PHE A 14 -1.42 -0.46 -8.49
N ILE A 15 -1.93 -0.39 -7.27
CA ILE A 15 -3.38 -0.36 -7.00
C ILE A 15 -3.72 1.01 -6.42
N GLU A 16 -4.54 1.75 -7.14
CA GLU A 16 -5.00 3.07 -6.73
C GLU A 16 -6.52 3.11 -6.81
N SER A 17 -7.15 3.65 -5.77
CA SER A 17 -8.51 4.13 -5.91
C SER A 17 -8.63 5.62 -5.66
N SER A 18 -9.51 6.19 -6.47
CA SER A 18 -10.03 7.54 -6.33
C SER A 18 -11.48 7.46 -5.84
N LYS A 19 -12.10 8.61 -5.59
CA LYS A 19 -13.54 8.71 -5.28
C LYS A 19 -14.44 8.07 -6.34
N ARG A 20 -13.97 7.93 -7.59
CA ARG A 20 -14.77 7.54 -8.74
C ARG A 20 -14.39 6.19 -9.35
N SER A 21 -13.23 5.64 -8.99
CA SER A 21 -12.71 4.45 -9.65
C SER A 21 -11.64 3.74 -8.83
N LEU A 22 -11.56 2.42 -9.00
CA LEU A 22 -10.42 1.58 -8.66
C LEU A 22 -9.65 1.23 -9.94
N LYS A 23 -8.33 1.34 -9.89
CA LYS A 23 -7.41 1.15 -11.01
C LYS A 23 -6.27 0.24 -10.59
N CYS A 24 -5.93 -0.70 -11.45
CA CYS A 24 -4.75 -1.54 -11.29
C CYS A 24 -3.87 -1.39 -12.53
N VAL A 25 -2.61 -1.07 -12.31
CA VAL A 25 -1.65 -0.74 -13.35
C VAL A 25 -0.35 -1.46 -13.07
N LEU A 26 0.23 -2.10 -14.07
CA LEU A 26 1.58 -2.64 -13.99
C LEU A 26 2.59 -1.56 -14.38
N LEU A 27 3.60 -1.39 -13.53
CA LEU A 27 4.71 -0.46 -13.71
C LEU A 27 5.99 -1.26 -13.93
N TYR A 28 6.72 -0.94 -15.00
CA TYR A 28 8.01 -1.59 -15.26
C TYR A 28 9.10 -1.01 -14.35
N SER A 29 9.81 -1.85 -13.61
CA SER A 29 10.79 -1.44 -12.59
C SER A 29 11.91 -0.54 -13.12
N GLY A 30 12.28 -0.65 -14.40
CA GLY A 30 13.29 0.18 -15.05
C GLY A 30 12.76 1.41 -15.78
N ASN A 31 11.45 1.69 -15.73
CA ASN A 31 10.76 2.74 -16.50
C ASN A 31 11.04 2.74 -18.02
N LYS A 32 11.60 1.64 -18.56
CA LYS A 32 11.87 1.47 -20.00
C LYS A 32 10.59 1.35 -20.81
N TYR A 33 9.57 0.75 -20.19
CA TYR A 33 8.25 0.55 -20.79
C TYR A 33 7.21 1.42 -20.09
N GLY A 34 6.19 1.80 -20.86
CA GLY A 34 5.03 2.51 -20.32
C GLY A 34 4.25 1.67 -19.32
N SER A 35 3.45 2.35 -18.50
CA SER A 35 2.53 1.70 -17.56
C SER A 35 1.42 0.96 -18.31
N MET A 36 1.11 -0.28 -17.89
CA MET A 36 0.08 -1.10 -18.52
C MET A 36 -1.15 -1.24 -17.61
N PRO A 37 -2.33 -0.70 -17.98
CA PRO A 37 -3.54 -0.88 -17.19
C PRO A 37 -4.02 -2.34 -17.30
N ILE A 38 -4.28 -2.99 -16.17
CA ILE A 38 -4.74 -4.39 -16.13
C ILE A 38 -6.14 -4.56 -15.55
N ALA A 39 -6.63 -3.59 -14.76
CA ALA A 39 -8.00 -3.60 -14.28
C ALA A 39 -8.51 -2.18 -14.01
N HIS A 40 -9.80 -1.97 -14.24
CA HIS A 40 -10.50 -0.72 -13.97
C HIS A 40 -11.94 -1.00 -13.55
N SER A 41 -12.44 -0.26 -12.55
CA SER A 41 -13.83 -0.29 -12.15
C SER A 41 -14.28 1.05 -11.60
N THR A 42 -15.46 1.53 -12.00
CA THR A 42 -16.10 2.75 -11.47
C THR A 42 -17.08 2.48 -10.33
N LYS A 43 -17.44 1.21 -10.12
CA LYS A 43 -18.45 0.79 -9.13
C LYS A 43 -17.82 0.28 -7.83
N MET A 44 -16.58 -0.17 -7.91
CA MET A 44 -15.88 -0.80 -6.80
C MET A 44 -15.25 0.23 -5.85
N LYS A 45 -15.33 -0.07 -4.55
CA LYS A 45 -14.75 0.73 -3.46
C LYS A 45 -13.57 0.00 -2.82
N GLU A 46 -12.73 0.76 -2.13
CA GLU A 46 -11.59 0.25 -1.37
C GLU A 46 -12.05 -0.49 -0.12
N GLU A 47 -12.25 -1.78 -0.28
CA GLU A 47 -12.71 -2.69 0.74
C GLU A 47 -11.99 -4.03 0.57
N TYR A 48 -11.82 -4.78 1.66
CA TYR A 48 -11.07 -6.04 1.67
C TYR A 48 -11.55 -7.01 0.57
N ASN A 49 -12.86 -7.26 0.47
CA ASN A 49 -13.44 -8.17 -0.50
C ASN A 49 -13.21 -7.71 -1.95
N THR A 50 -13.25 -6.41 -2.20
CA THR A 50 -12.97 -5.85 -3.52
C THR A 50 -11.51 -6.10 -3.92
N ILE A 51 -10.57 -5.85 -3.00
CA ILE A 51 -9.14 -6.06 -3.28
C ILE A 51 -8.84 -7.55 -3.47
N ALA A 52 -9.45 -8.42 -2.68
CA ALA A 52 -9.36 -9.87 -2.87
C ALA A 52 -9.82 -10.29 -4.27
N LEU A 53 -10.98 -9.80 -4.70
CA LEU A 53 -11.52 -10.07 -6.04
C LEU A 53 -10.59 -9.55 -7.15
N VAL A 54 -10.00 -8.37 -6.98
CA VAL A 54 -9.03 -7.81 -7.93
C VAL A 54 -7.79 -8.69 -8.05
N LEU A 55 -7.23 -9.15 -6.92
CA LEU A 55 -6.04 -10.02 -6.92
C LEU A 55 -6.35 -11.39 -7.55
N GLU A 56 -7.56 -11.92 -7.34
CA GLU A 56 -8.02 -13.15 -7.98
C GLU A 56 -8.14 -12.97 -9.50
N LYS A 57 -8.83 -11.92 -9.97
CA LYS A 57 -9.05 -11.66 -11.40
C LYS A 57 -7.78 -11.30 -12.16
N THR A 58 -6.80 -10.71 -11.47
CA THR A 58 -5.47 -10.42 -12.04
C THR A 58 -4.52 -11.61 -11.92
N LYS A 59 -4.99 -12.76 -11.41
CA LYS A 59 -4.17 -13.96 -11.21
C LYS A 59 -2.89 -13.67 -10.44
N TYR A 60 -2.97 -12.81 -9.42
CA TYR A 60 -1.80 -12.35 -8.67
C TYR A 60 -0.93 -13.51 -8.16
N HIS A 61 -1.56 -14.61 -7.76
CA HIS A 61 -0.86 -15.80 -7.26
C HIS A 61 0.16 -16.38 -8.24
N GLU A 62 -0.08 -16.28 -9.56
CA GLU A 62 0.81 -16.76 -10.63
C GLU A 62 2.03 -15.84 -10.83
N HIS A 63 1.94 -14.57 -10.42
CA HIS A 63 2.92 -13.55 -10.74
C HIS A 63 3.71 -13.03 -9.54
N GLN A 64 3.09 -13.00 -8.35
CA GLN A 64 3.72 -12.56 -7.11
C GLN A 64 4.39 -11.17 -7.22
N TRP A 65 3.81 -10.26 -8.02
CA TRP A 65 4.34 -8.92 -8.26
C TRP A 65 4.57 -8.19 -6.94
N VAL A 66 5.59 -7.33 -6.91
CA VAL A 66 5.71 -6.34 -5.83
C VAL A 66 4.57 -5.33 -5.96
N ILE A 67 3.83 -5.12 -4.88
CA ILE A 67 2.66 -4.25 -4.81
C ILE A 67 3.05 -2.89 -4.27
N CYS A 68 2.85 -1.85 -5.08
CA CYS A 68 3.07 -0.46 -4.73
C CYS A 68 1.73 0.20 -4.39
N VAL A 69 1.52 0.55 -3.11
CA VAL A 69 0.26 1.13 -2.66
C VAL A 69 0.46 2.19 -1.58
N TYR A 70 -0.55 3.03 -1.40
CA TYR A 70 -0.58 4.02 -0.32
C TYR A 70 -1.00 3.39 1.03
N LEU A 71 -0.81 4.13 2.13
CA LEU A 71 -0.90 3.59 3.50
C LEU A 71 -2.22 2.89 3.86
N LYS A 72 -3.37 3.42 3.47
CA LYS A 72 -4.65 2.81 3.84
C LYS A 72 -4.93 1.51 3.06
N MET A 73 -4.36 1.33 1.87
CA MET A 73 -4.51 0.09 1.09
C MET A 73 -3.79 -1.10 1.74
N VAL A 74 -2.71 -0.83 2.49
CA VAL A 74 -1.99 -1.85 3.25
C VAL A 74 -2.92 -2.55 4.25
N ASN A 75 -3.86 -1.82 4.86
CA ASN A 75 -4.82 -2.42 5.78
C ASN A 75 -5.67 -3.49 5.10
N PHE A 76 -6.09 -3.28 3.86
CA PHE A 76 -6.87 -4.27 3.12
C PHE A 76 -6.00 -5.46 2.68
N LEU A 77 -4.77 -5.20 2.23
CA LEU A 77 -3.83 -6.25 1.83
C LEU A 77 -3.41 -7.16 2.97
N LEU A 78 -3.24 -6.63 4.18
CA LEU A 78 -2.83 -7.38 5.37
C LEU A 78 -4.00 -7.75 6.30
N GLY A 79 -5.25 -7.47 5.89
CA GLY A 79 -6.44 -7.74 6.69
C GLY A 79 -6.48 -6.98 8.03
N GLN A 80 -5.79 -5.85 8.15
CA GLN A 80 -5.78 -5.03 9.36
C GLN A 80 -7.07 -4.25 9.54
N GLN A 81 -7.46 -4.05 10.79
CA GLN A 81 -8.55 -3.15 11.15
C GLN A 81 -8.25 -1.73 10.65
N SER A 82 -9.23 -1.12 9.97
CA SER A 82 -9.17 0.28 9.56
C SER A 82 -9.40 1.23 10.75
N GLY A 83 -8.95 2.48 10.63
CA GLY A 83 -9.14 3.52 11.63
C GLY A 83 -7.89 3.84 12.47
N HIS A 84 -8.10 4.54 13.59
CA HIS A 84 -7.02 5.04 14.47
C HIS A 84 -6.53 3.95 15.44
N THR A 85 -5.92 2.91 14.87
CA THR A 85 -5.29 1.83 15.64
C THR A 85 -4.06 2.36 16.39
N LYS A 86 -3.78 1.76 17.56
CA LYS A 86 -2.63 2.14 18.39
C LYS A 86 -1.32 1.92 17.62
N TYR A 87 -1.23 0.86 16.82
CA TYR A 87 -0.06 0.56 16.01
C TYR A 87 -0.47 0.39 14.54
N PRO A 88 -0.50 1.48 13.76
CA PRO A 88 -0.93 1.43 12.35
C PRO A 88 0.17 0.92 11.41
N CYS A 89 1.44 1.03 11.77
CA CYS A 89 2.57 0.61 10.91
C CYS A 89 2.73 -0.90 10.90
N PHE A 90 2.71 -1.55 9.74
CA PHE A 90 2.90 -3.00 9.62
C PHE A 90 4.36 -3.46 9.78
N LEU A 91 5.32 -2.55 9.66
CA LEU A 91 6.76 -2.83 9.78
C LEU A 91 7.27 -2.71 11.22
N PHE A 92 6.76 -1.72 11.97
CA PHE A 92 7.28 -1.36 13.29
C PHE A 92 6.16 -1.16 14.32
N LEU A 93 6.49 -1.32 15.60
CA LEU A 93 5.61 -1.02 16.74
C LEU A 93 5.55 0.48 17.03
N TRP A 94 5.24 1.29 16.01
CA TRP A 94 5.05 2.73 16.15
C TRP A 94 3.69 3.03 16.77
N ASN A 95 3.69 3.52 18.02
CA ASN A 95 2.47 3.83 18.77
C ASN A 95 1.90 5.18 18.34
N SER A 96 0.86 5.21 17.51
CA SER A 96 0.24 6.44 17.00
C SER A 96 -0.31 7.40 18.07
N ARG A 97 -0.51 6.90 19.30
CA ARG A 97 -1.08 7.65 20.44
C ARG A 97 0.00 8.24 21.36
N ASP A 98 1.26 7.88 21.16
CA ASP A 98 2.38 8.44 21.93
C ASP A 98 2.65 9.88 21.47
N LYS A 99 2.75 10.83 22.40
CA LYS A 99 3.03 12.24 22.06
C LYS A 99 4.47 12.65 22.38
N ILE A 100 5.15 11.87 23.23
CA ILE A 100 6.43 12.25 23.82
C ILE A 100 7.56 11.57 23.05
N HIS A 101 7.47 10.25 22.87
CA HIS A 101 8.56 9.49 22.27
C HIS A 101 8.64 9.65 20.75
N HIS A 102 7.62 10.19 20.09
CA HIS A 102 7.63 10.41 18.64
C HIS A 102 8.76 11.32 18.17
N TRP A 103 9.16 12.29 19.00
CA TRP A 103 10.18 13.28 18.65
C TRP A 103 11.57 12.91 19.16
N VAL A 104 11.64 11.97 20.11
CA VAL A 104 12.89 11.55 20.76
C VAL A 104 13.40 10.23 20.18
N ARG A 105 12.49 9.30 19.88
CA ARG A 105 12.82 7.95 19.44
C ARG A 105 12.90 7.87 17.93
N LYS A 106 14.13 7.68 17.43
CA LYS A 106 14.40 7.45 16.00
C LYS A 106 14.09 6.01 15.57
N GLU A 107 14.39 5.05 16.43
CA GLU A 107 14.27 3.62 16.11
C GLU A 107 13.15 2.97 16.90
N TRP A 108 12.19 2.40 16.16
CA TRP A 108 11.06 1.68 16.73
C TRP A 108 11.28 0.17 16.59
N PRO A 109 10.81 -0.65 17.57
CA PRO A 109 10.98 -2.09 17.48
C PRO A 109 10.31 -2.63 16.22
N LYS A 110 10.97 -3.58 15.55
CA LYS A 110 10.35 -4.32 14.44
C LYS A 110 9.11 -5.04 14.93
N ARG A 111 8.12 -5.15 14.06
CA ARG A 111 6.90 -5.86 14.37
C ARG A 111 7.01 -7.30 13.88
N GLU A 112 7.08 -8.22 14.84
CA GLU A 112 7.11 -9.67 14.56
C GLU A 112 5.70 -10.20 14.28
N ASN A 113 4.76 -9.91 15.20
CA ASN A 113 3.38 -10.41 15.14
C ASN A 113 2.34 -9.27 14.88
N MET A 114 1.32 -9.58 14.09
CA MET A 114 0.23 -8.68 13.69
C MET A 114 -1.12 -9.00 14.36
N GLU A 115 -1.25 -10.12 15.07
CA GLU A 115 -2.52 -10.72 15.54
C GLU A 115 -3.51 -9.76 16.21
N LYS A 116 -3.04 -8.84 17.04
CA LYS A 116 -3.93 -7.97 17.85
C LYS A 116 -4.81 -6.99 17.04
N TYR A 117 -4.48 -6.75 15.77
CA TYR A 117 -5.19 -5.77 14.93
C TYR A 117 -5.51 -6.29 13.53
N VAL A 118 -5.44 -7.61 13.32
CA VAL A 118 -5.79 -8.27 12.06
C VAL A 118 -7.16 -8.92 12.22
N ILE A 119 -8.11 -8.51 11.39
CA ILE A 119 -9.51 -8.99 11.41
C ILE A 119 -9.79 -9.98 10.27
N ASN A 120 -9.00 -9.95 9.21
CA ASN A 120 -9.11 -10.84 8.06
C ASN A 120 -7.75 -11.47 7.77
N ASN A 121 -7.73 -12.60 7.07
CA ASN A 121 -6.48 -13.19 6.61
C ASN A 121 -5.72 -12.22 5.67
N PRO A 122 -4.38 -12.16 5.73
CA PRO A 122 -3.62 -11.35 4.79
C PRO A 122 -3.78 -11.91 3.36
N LEU A 123 -4.02 -11.03 2.40
CA LEU A 123 -4.13 -11.37 0.98
C LEU A 123 -2.76 -11.56 0.33
N VAL A 124 -1.73 -10.89 0.86
CA VAL A 124 -0.36 -10.91 0.34
C VAL A 124 0.66 -10.86 1.48
N GLY A 125 1.87 -11.32 1.19
CA GLY A 125 3.00 -11.23 2.12
C GLY A 125 3.44 -9.78 2.37
N ARG A 126 3.95 -9.52 3.58
CA ARG A 126 4.41 -8.18 4.00
C ARG A 126 5.58 -7.69 3.15
N GLU A 127 6.43 -8.62 2.74
CA GLU A 127 7.61 -8.42 1.91
C GLU A 127 7.28 -8.03 0.46
N LYS A 128 6.05 -8.28 0.01
CA LYS A 128 5.59 -7.90 -1.33
C LYS A 128 5.06 -6.47 -1.37
N ILE A 129 4.93 -5.76 -0.25
CA ILE A 129 4.34 -4.42 -0.19
C ILE A 129 5.44 -3.35 -0.12
N ILE A 130 5.38 -2.38 -1.04
CA ILE A 130 6.23 -1.19 -1.01
C ILE A 130 5.40 0.10 -1.03
N PHE A 131 5.97 1.17 -0.49
CA PHE A 131 5.38 2.49 -0.54
C PHE A 131 5.93 3.31 -1.71
N PRO A 132 5.08 3.95 -2.52
CA PRO A 132 5.53 4.91 -3.51
C PRO A 132 6.12 6.15 -2.82
N PRO A 133 7.38 6.55 -3.14
CA PRO A 133 8.02 7.71 -2.53
C PRO A 133 7.21 9.01 -2.68
N LEU A 134 6.46 9.13 -3.77
CA LEU A 134 5.64 10.31 -4.06
C LEU A 134 4.54 10.53 -3.01
N HIS A 135 3.81 9.48 -2.62
CA HIS A 135 2.73 9.63 -1.62
C HIS A 135 3.27 10.03 -0.25
N ILE A 136 4.45 9.55 0.12
CA ILE A 136 5.13 9.94 1.37
C ILE A 136 5.50 11.42 1.31
N LYS A 137 6.17 11.86 0.23
CA LYS A 137 6.57 13.26 0.04
C LYS A 137 5.39 14.22 0.06
N LEU A 138 4.31 13.89 -0.65
CA LEU A 138 3.09 14.70 -0.67
C LEU A 138 2.42 14.76 0.71
N GLY A 139 2.43 13.64 1.45
CA GLY A 139 1.93 13.58 2.82
C GLY A 139 2.69 14.51 3.77
N LEU A 140 4.02 14.51 3.69
CA LEU A 140 4.88 15.40 4.50
C LEU A 140 4.69 16.87 4.14
N MET A 141 4.65 17.20 2.84
CA MET A 141 4.42 18.58 2.40
C MET A 141 3.08 19.12 2.88
N LYS A 142 2.03 18.29 2.87
CA LYS A 142 0.72 18.65 3.42
C LYS A 142 0.77 18.93 4.93
N GLN A 143 1.58 18.19 5.69
CA GLN A 143 1.77 18.46 7.12
C GLN A 143 2.54 19.75 7.35
N PHE A 144 3.58 20.01 6.55
CA PHE A 144 4.36 21.24 6.61
C PHE A 144 3.49 22.48 6.36
N VAL A 145 2.72 22.50 5.27
CA VAL A 145 1.82 23.63 4.95
C VAL A 145 0.78 23.85 6.06
N LYS A 146 0.20 22.79 6.62
CA LYS A 146 -0.73 22.89 7.76
C LYS A 146 -0.10 23.45 9.03
N ALA A 147 1.20 23.30 9.21
CA ALA A 147 1.92 23.87 10.34
C ALA A 147 2.15 25.38 10.13
N LEU A 148 2.39 25.81 8.88
CA LEU A 148 2.52 27.23 8.52
C LEU A 148 1.22 28.02 8.75
N ASP A 149 0.04 27.44 8.45
CA ASP A 149 -1.25 28.10 8.73
C ASP A 149 -1.54 28.31 10.22
N LYS A 150 -0.76 27.67 11.11
CA LYS A 150 -0.92 27.77 12.58
C LYS A 150 0.13 28.67 13.24
N SER A 151 1.03 29.27 12.48
CA SER A 151 2.05 30.21 12.95
C SER A 151 1.66 31.65 12.70
#